data_AF-A0A532DRG6-F1
#
_entry.id   AF-A0A532DRG6-F1
#
_cell.length_a   1.000
_cell.length_b   1.000
_cell.length_c   1.000
_cell.angle_alpha   90.00
_cell.angle_beta   90.00
_cell.angle_gamma   90.00
#
_symmetry.space_group_name_H-M   'P 1'
#
loop_
_entity.id
_entity.type
_entity.pdbx_description
1 polymer ?
#
loop_
_entity_poly.entity_id
_entity_poly.type
_entity_poly.pdbx_seq_one_letter_code
_entity_poly.pdbx_strand_id
1 'polypeptide(L)'
;MRKELLEQAGIQCMIKNQRSSGLAGEIPFVEIFPELWVLQDQDYDHARQLLEEETELLPINQDFWTCPGCGERHESQFGVCWMCGQEKPSP
;
A
#
# COMPACT_ATOMS: atom_id res chain seq x y z
N MET A 1 9.20 4.94 0.34
CA MET A 1 9.33 3.51 0.00
C MET A 1 9.89 2.83 1.24
N ARG A 2 9.27 1.74 1.69
CA ARG A 2 9.49 1.16 3.03
C ARG A 2 10.91 0.63 3.27
N LYS A 3 11.58 0.11 2.23
CA LYS A 3 12.98 -0.35 2.34
C LYS A 3 13.92 0.81 2.68
N GLU A 4 13.79 1.91 1.97
CA GLU A 4 14.61 3.11 2.14
C GLU A 4 14.41 3.72 3.53
N LEU A 5 13.18 3.68 4.06
CA LEU A 5 12.89 4.09 5.43
C LEU A 5 13.70 3.27 6.44
N LEU A 6 13.67 1.94 6.31
CA LEU A 6 14.42 1.04 7.19
C LEU A 6 15.94 1.24 7.04
N GLU A 7 16.45 1.37 5.82
CA GLU A 7 17.88 1.59 5.56
C GLU A 7 18.37 2.94 6.12
N GLN A 8 17.56 3.99 6.04
CA GLN A 8 17.86 5.30 6.63
C GLN A 8 17.91 5.23 8.17
N ALA A 9 17.11 4.36 8.78
CA ALA A 9 17.16 4.05 10.20
C ALA A 9 18.32 3.10 10.59
N GLY A 10 19.16 2.71 9.63
CA GLY A 10 20.30 1.80 9.87
C GLY A 10 19.94 0.32 9.92
N ILE A 11 18.70 -0.04 9.57
CA ILE A 11 18.21 -1.43 9.60
C ILE A 11 18.54 -2.10 8.26
N GLN A 12 19.35 -3.15 8.31
CA GLN A 12 19.70 -3.93 7.13
C GLN A 12 18.50 -4.76 6.65
N CYS A 13 18.09 -4.55 5.40
CA CYS A 13 16.93 -5.22 4.83
C CYS A 13 17.09 -5.50 3.33
N MET A 14 16.24 -6.39 2.79
CA MET A 14 16.19 -6.72 1.37
C MET A 14 14.77 -6.94 0.88
N ILE A 15 14.53 -6.80 -0.42
CA ILE A 15 13.30 -7.28 -1.06
C ILE A 15 13.56 -8.65 -1.67
N LYS A 16 13.00 -9.70 -1.06
CA LYS A 16 12.95 -11.02 -1.66
C LYS A 16 11.93 -11.01 -2.80
N ASN A 17 12.19 -11.77 -3.88
CA ASN A 17 11.32 -11.89 -5.06
C ASN A 17 11.04 -10.57 -5.82
N GLN A 18 11.90 -9.56 -5.69
CA GLN A 18 11.69 -8.23 -6.29
C GLN A 18 11.43 -8.25 -7.81
N ARG A 19 11.94 -9.26 -8.52
CA ARG A 19 11.86 -9.37 -9.98
C ARG A 19 11.04 -10.59 -10.45
N SER A 20 10.34 -11.25 -9.55
CA SER A 20 9.64 -12.51 -9.83
C SER A 20 8.25 -12.32 -10.46
N SER A 21 7.74 -11.09 -10.51
CA SER A 21 6.42 -10.78 -11.09
C SER A 21 6.29 -11.16 -12.57
N GLY A 22 7.40 -11.25 -13.32
CA GLY A 22 7.42 -11.70 -14.71
C GLY A 22 7.09 -13.19 -14.91
N LEU A 23 7.00 -13.96 -13.83
CA LEU A 23 6.62 -15.38 -13.83
C LEU A 23 5.14 -15.58 -13.45
N ALA A 24 4.35 -14.50 -13.42
CA ALA A 24 2.92 -14.56 -13.13
C ALA A 24 2.19 -15.47 -14.13
N GLY A 25 1.42 -16.43 -13.60
CA GLY A 25 0.72 -17.44 -14.40
C GLY A 25 1.47 -18.76 -14.57
N GLU A 26 2.79 -18.76 -14.36
CA GLU A 26 3.65 -19.95 -14.51
C GLU A 26 3.98 -20.62 -13.17
N ILE A 27 4.07 -19.84 -12.08
CA ILE A 27 4.45 -20.31 -10.73
C ILE A 27 3.38 -19.86 -9.71
N PRO A 28 3.16 -20.60 -8.61
CA PRO A 28 2.28 -20.17 -7.53
C PRO A 28 2.53 -18.73 -7.08
N PHE A 29 1.44 -17.99 -6.90
CA PHE A 29 1.46 -16.56 -6.59
C PHE A 29 2.30 -16.21 -5.35
N VAL A 30 2.28 -17.09 -4.35
CA VAL A 30 3.07 -16.94 -3.11
C VAL A 30 4.58 -16.91 -3.34
N GLU A 31 5.06 -17.46 -4.46
CA GLU A 31 6.49 -17.53 -4.78
C GLU A 31 6.97 -16.30 -5.57
N ILE A 32 6.06 -15.47 -6.07
CA ILE A 32 6.39 -14.31 -6.90
C ILE A 32 6.12 -12.97 -6.22
N PHE A 33 5.50 -13.00 -5.04
CA PHE A 33 5.25 -11.78 -4.27
C PHE A 33 6.54 -11.19 -3.71
N PRO A 34 6.76 -9.88 -3.87
CA PRO A 34 7.85 -9.20 -3.21
C PRO A 34 7.63 -9.16 -1.69
N GLU A 35 8.66 -9.51 -0.94
CA GLU A 35 8.64 -9.51 0.51
C GLU A 35 9.78 -8.63 1.04
N LEU A 36 9.50 -7.73 2.00
CA LEU A 36 10.54 -6.96 2.70
C LEU A 36 11.04 -7.77 3.90
N TRP A 37 12.31 -8.14 3.86
CA TRP A 37 12.95 -8.97 4.89
C TRP A 37 13.96 -8.12 5.66
N VAL A 38 13.86 -8.16 6.99
CA VAL A 38 14.91 -7.66 7.89
C VAL A 38 15.97 -8.75 8.00
N LEU A 39 17.24 -8.39 7.84
CA LEU A 39 18.32 -9.38 7.80
C LEU A 39 18.77 -9.85 9.19
N GLN A 40 18.51 -9.04 10.23
CA GLN A 40 18.85 -9.32 11.62
C GLN A 40 17.60 -9.40 12.47
N ASP A 41 17.38 -10.55 13.11
CA ASP A 41 16.17 -10.80 13.92
C ASP A 41 16.00 -9.78 15.05
N GLN A 42 17.10 -9.32 15.64
CA GLN A 42 17.10 -8.29 16.70
C GLN A 42 16.50 -6.94 16.26
N ASP A 43 16.52 -6.64 14.97
CA ASP A 43 16.03 -5.38 14.42
C ASP A 43 14.56 -5.47 13.99
N TYR A 44 13.94 -6.66 14.07
CA TYR A 44 12.58 -6.91 13.58
C TYR A 44 11.54 -6.02 14.26
N ASP A 45 11.53 -5.97 15.60
CA ASP A 45 10.54 -5.20 16.36
C ASP A 45 10.68 -3.69 16.09
N HIS A 46 11.92 -3.20 15.99
CA HIS A 46 12.18 -1.81 15.65
C HIS A 46 11.75 -1.48 14.21
N ALA A 47 12.05 -2.35 13.25
CA ALA A 47 11.61 -2.18 11.86
C ALA A 47 10.08 -2.13 11.76
N ARG A 48 9.38 -2.99 12.50
CA ARG A 48 7.92 -2.98 12.56
C ARG A 48 7.38 -1.67 13.09
N GLN A 49 7.91 -1.17 14.21
CA GLN A 49 7.45 0.07 14.81
C GLN A 49 7.58 1.25 13.84
N LEU A 50 8.72 1.39 13.16
CA LEU A 50 8.95 2.46 12.18
C LEU A 50 7.94 2.42 11.01
N LEU A 51 7.58 1.22 10.55
CA LEU A 51 6.60 1.04 9.46
C LEU A 51 5.17 1.33 9.90
N GLU A 52 4.83 1.05 11.15
CA GLU A 52 3.53 1.37 11.74
C GLU A 52 3.39 2.90 11.90
N GLU A 53 4.42 3.57 12.43
CA GLU A 53 4.46 5.04 12.55
C GLU A 53 4.33 5.75 11.19
N GLU A 54 4.99 5.24 10.12
CA GLU A 54 4.82 5.78 8.75
C GLU A 54 3.36 5.68 8.28
N THR A 55 2.68 4.58 8.62
CA THR A 55 1.31 4.31 8.18
C THR A 55 0.30 5.21 8.89
N GLU A 56 0.50 5.51 10.17
CA GLU A 56 -0.36 6.40 10.96
C GLU A 56 -0.25 7.87 10.52
N LEU A 57 0.90 8.27 9.96
CA LEU A 57 1.12 9.63 9.46
C LEU A 57 0.45 9.94 8.12
N LEU A 58 -0.09 8.93 7.42
CA LEU A 58 -0.89 9.15 6.22
C LEU A 58 -2.26 9.68 6.64
N PRO A 59 -2.64 10.92 6.29
CA PRO A 59 -3.99 11.40 6.56
C PRO A 59 -4.96 10.47 5.84
N ILE A 60 -5.69 9.66 6.61
CA ILE A 60 -6.87 8.96 6.12
C ILE A 60 -7.83 10.08 5.75
N ASN A 61 -7.90 10.40 4.46
CA ASN A 61 -8.80 11.40 3.93
C ASN A 61 -10.21 10.80 4.02
N GLN A 62 -10.82 10.91 5.21
CA GLN A 62 -12.11 10.34 5.56
C GLN A 62 -13.29 11.07 4.91
N ASP A 63 -13.04 12.00 3.99
CA ASP A 63 -14.11 12.65 3.25
C ASP A 63 -14.72 11.65 2.27
N PHE A 64 -16.05 11.54 2.28
CA PHE A 64 -16.80 10.72 1.33
C PHE A 64 -17.65 11.60 0.43
N TRP A 65 -17.94 11.12 -0.78
CA TRP A 65 -18.98 11.68 -1.64
C TRP A 65 -20.00 10.60 -2.01
N THR A 66 -21.24 11.03 -2.21
CA THR A 66 -22.32 10.14 -2.65
C THR A 66 -22.58 10.44 -4.12
N CYS A 67 -22.63 9.39 -4.94
CA CYS A 67 -22.88 9.54 -6.36
C CYS A 67 -24.30 10.06 -6.60
N PRO A 68 -24.49 11.19 -7.31
CA PRO A 68 -25.81 11.74 -7.55
C PRO A 68 -26.66 10.90 -8.51
N GLY A 69 -26.04 10.02 -9.31
CA GLY A 69 -26.74 9.18 -10.29
C GLY A 69 -27.27 7.86 -9.73
N CYS A 70 -26.53 7.21 -8.82
CA CYS A 70 -26.91 5.89 -8.30
C CYS A 70 -26.93 5.77 -6.77
N GLY A 71 -26.49 6.80 -6.03
CA GLY A 71 -26.49 6.80 -4.56
C GLY A 71 -25.30 6.06 -3.91
N GLU A 72 -24.39 5.50 -4.71
CA GLU A 72 -23.21 4.78 -4.19
C GLU A 72 -22.25 5.72 -3.44
N ARG A 73 -21.69 5.25 -2.32
CA ARG A 73 -20.80 6.04 -1.46
C ARG A 73 -19.34 5.74 -1.76
N HIS A 74 -18.55 6.80 -1.92
CA HIS A 74 -17.16 6.70 -2.34
C HIS A 74 -16.26 7.52 -1.42
N GLU A 75 -15.03 7.05 -1.19
CA GLU A 75 -13.96 7.85 -0.58
C GLU A 75 -13.55 8.98 -1.52
N SER A 76 -13.06 10.09 -0.96
CA SER A 76 -12.77 11.30 -1.71
C SER A 76 -11.67 11.18 -2.74
N GLN A 77 -10.79 10.19 -2.62
CA GLN A 77 -9.74 9.88 -3.59
C GLN A 77 -10.29 9.40 -4.94
N PHE A 78 -11.53 8.91 -4.99
CA PHE A 78 -12.15 8.45 -6.22
C PHE A 78 -12.84 9.62 -6.93
N GLY A 79 -12.43 9.87 -8.18
CA GLY A 79 -13.01 10.92 -9.02
C GLY A 79 -14.22 10.48 -9.86
N VAL A 80 -14.53 9.18 -9.91
CA VAL A 80 -15.59 8.61 -10.76
C VAL A 80 -16.29 7.48 -10.03
N CYS A 81 -17.61 7.40 -10.19
CA CYS A 81 -18.44 6.32 -9.66
C CYS A 81 -18.20 5.01 -10.43
N TRP A 82 -17.76 3.96 -9.74
CA TRP A 82 -17.56 2.63 -10.31
C TRP A 82 -18.87 1.92 -10.69
N MET A 83 -19.98 2.26 -10.02
CA MET A 83 -21.30 1.66 -10.30
C MET A 83 -21.95 2.25 -11.57
N CYS A 84 -21.86 3.56 -11.79
CA CYS A 84 -22.58 4.22 -12.90
C CYS A 84 -21.73 5.12 -13.81
N GLY A 85 -20.42 5.24 -13.56
CA GLY A 85 -19.49 6.02 -14.39
C GLY A 85 -19.56 7.53 -14.23
N GLN A 86 -20.36 8.06 -13.29
CA GLN A 86 -20.52 9.51 -13.12
C GLN A 86 -19.36 10.14 -12.36
N GLU A 87 -18.89 11.30 -12.79
CA GLU A 87 -17.80 12.04 -12.15
C GLU A 87 -18.21 12.57 -10.77
N LYS A 88 -17.22 12.67 -9.87
CA LYS A 88 -17.35 13.33 -8.57
C LYS A 88 -17.73 14.80 -8.82
N PRO A 89 -18.78 15.32 -8.17
CA PRO A 89 -19.11 16.74 -8.27
C PRO A 89 -17.94 17.59 -7.77
N SER A 90 -17.49 18.53 -8.59
CA SER A 90 -16.59 19.60 -8.15
C SER A 90 -17.28 20.45 -7.06
N PRO A 91 -16.55 21.00 -6.08
CA PRO A 91 -17.12 21.96 -5.14
C PRO A 91 -17.70 23.21 -5.83
#